data_AF-A0A7K1FVX4-F1
#
_entry.id   AF-A0A7K1FVX4-F1
#
_cell.length_a   1.000
_cell.length_b   1.000
_cell.length_c   1.000
_cell.angle_alpha   90.00
_cell.angle_beta   90.00
_cell.angle_gamma   90.00
#
_symmetry.space_group_name_H-M   'P 1'
#
loop_
_entity.id
_entity.type
_entity.pdbx_description
1 polymer ?
#
loop_
_entity_poly.entity_id
_entity_poly.type
_entity_poly.pdbx_seq_one_letter_code
_entity_poly.pdbx_strand_id
1 'polypeptide(L)'
;MRNLFLIFVYFTVTICISQNTDPNSNKQFTIHEIDSISEKNGRYIISEGKIGATLEIKEKRKKTKILNGSGGFSYDLYQHHFNEEKYNALSQIEQRRYNFDKYTNLIKGEFHQGIHYENAYTENIYGEFYYFKTSLFYVKIRIIKSEKNKEDISETFSLSLAELDDPKEIKSSFINVKSWVNEKNNEILKIYNRK
;
A
#
# COMPACT_ATOMS: atom_id res chain seq x y z
N MET A 1 -23.42 18.90 51.02
CA MET A 1 -22.95 18.80 49.62
C MET A 1 -21.86 17.75 49.59
N ARG A 2 -22.15 16.60 48.97
CA ARG A 2 -21.35 15.37 49.06
C ARG A 2 -20.53 15.25 47.77
N ASN A 3 -19.22 15.52 47.87
CA ASN A 3 -18.29 15.43 46.75
C ASN A 3 -18.16 13.97 46.30
N LEU A 4 -18.71 13.66 45.13
CA LEU A 4 -18.55 12.39 44.45
C LEU A 4 -17.37 12.56 43.48
N PHE A 5 -16.17 12.17 43.91
CA PHE A 5 -15.03 12.05 42.99
C PHE A 5 -15.25 10.80 42.13
N LEU A 6 -15.74 10.99 40.91
CA LEU A 6 -15.74 9.99 39.86
C LEU A 6 -14.32 9.87 39.31
N ILE A 7 -13.59 8.86 39.75
CA ILE A 7 -12.33 8.45 39.12
C ILE A 7 -12.70 7.65 37.87
N PHE A 8 -12.65 8.30 36.71
CA PHE A 8 -12.64 7.62 35.42
C PHE A 8 -11.25 7.01 35.22
N VAL A 9 -11.12 5.71 35.53
CA VAL A 9 -9.94 4.94 35.14
C VAL A 9 -10.04 4.67 33.64
N TYR A 10 -9.32 5.47 32.85
CA TYR A 10 -9.06 5.15 31.45
C TYR A 10 -8.15 3.93 31.40
N PHE A 11 -8.72 2.74 31.21
CA PHE A 11 -7.96 1.57 30.77
C PHE A 11 -7.56 1.78 29.31
N THR A 12 -6.40 2.39 29.07
CA THR A 12 -5.73 2.27 27.78
C THR A 12 -5.18 0.85 27.69
N VAL A 13 -5.92 -0.05 27.05
CA VAL A 13 -5.41 -1.38 26.72
C VAL A 13 -4.41 -1.20 25.58
N THR A 14 -3.15 -0.96 25.93
CA THR A 14 -2.04 -1.08 24.99
C THR A 14 -1.89 -2.56 24.69
N ILE A 15 -2.46 -3.03 23.57
CA ILE A 15 -2.25 -4.39 23.09
C ILE A 15 -0.81 -4.45 22.58
N CYS A 16 0.13 -4.76 23.46
CA CYS A 16 1.45 -5.22 23.08
C CYS A 16 1.30 -6.63 22.51
N ILE A 17 1.14 -6.73 21.20
CA ILE A 17 1.22 -8.01 20.49
C ILE A 17 2.67 -8.49 20.62
N SER A 18 2.94 -9.38 21.58
CA SER A 18 4.22 -10.06 21.62
C SER A 18 4.32 -10.92 20.36
N GLN A 19 5.37 -10.69 19.57
CA GLN A 19 5.60 -11.45 18.37
C GLN A 19 5.91 -12.90 18.77
N ASN A 20 5.02 -13.80 18.40
CA ASN A 20 5.14 -15.26 18.50
C ASN A 20 6.61 -15.71 18.33
N THR A 21 7.08 -16.50 19.29
CA THR A 21 8.50 -16.75 19.61
C THR A 21 9.12 -17.93 18.87
N ASP A 22 8.56 -18.35 17.73
CA ASP A 22 9.15 -19.42 16.92
C ASP A 22 9.92 -18.83 15.72
N PRO A 23 11.27 -18.82 15.76
CA PRO A 23 12.10 -18.36 14.65
C PRO A 23 12.06 -19.30 13.42
N ASN A 24 11.46 -20.50 13.53
CA ASN A 24 11.25 -21.42 12.40
C ASN A 24 9.83 -21.37 11.82
N SER A 25 8.89 -20.65 12.45
CA SER A 25 7.60 -20.43 11.82
C SER A 25 7.76 -19.36 10.74
N ASN A 26 7.40 -19.68 9.49
CA ASN A 26 7.14 -18.67 8.47
C ASN A 26 5.89 -17.88 8.90
N LYS A 27 5.99 -17.07 9.97
CA LYS A 27 4.87 -16.33 10.51
C LYS A 27 4.36 -15.40 9.41
N GLN A 28 3.13 -15.65 8.99
CA GLN A 28 2.41 -14.75 8.10
C GLN A 28 1.92 -13.58 8.96
N PHE A 29 2.57 -12.42 8.82
CA PHE A 29 2.09 -11.17 9.41
C PHE A 29 0.75 -10.75 8.83
N THR A 30 -0.15 -10.30 9.69
CA THR A 30 -1.37 -9.62 9.28
C THR A 30 -1.05 -8.25 8.66
N ILE A 31 -2.00 -7.67 7.92
CA ILE A 31 -1.84 -6.32 7.35
C ILE A 31 -1.55 -5.27 8.43
N HIS A 32 -2.16 -5.38 9.61
CA HIS A 32 -1.95 -4.45 10.72
C HIS A 32 -0.55 -4.57 11.32
N GLU A 33 -0.04 -5.79 11.44
CA GLU A 33 1.35 -6.01 11.86
C GLU A 33 2.33 -5.45 10.82
N ILE A 34 2.05 -5.64 9.53
CA ILE A 34 2.88 -5.07 8.44
C ILE A 34 2.85 -3.54 8.46
N ASP A 35 1.68 -2.92 8.65
CA ASP A 35 1.54 -1.46 8.75
C ASP A 35 2.33 -0.93 9.94
N SER A 36 2.22 -1.56 11.12
CA SER A 36 2.99 -1.19 12.32
C SER A 36 4.50 -1.34 12.12
N ILE A 37 4.94 -2.41 11.44
CA ILE A 37 6.35 -2.61 11.08
C ILE A 37 6.81 -1.51 10.13
N SER A 38 6.01 -1.17 9.12
CA SER A 38 6.33 -0.17 8.10
C SER A 38 6.46 1.22 8.72
N GLU A 39 5.56 1.57 9.64
CA GLU A 39 5.60 2.82 10.41
C GLU A 39 6.89 2.92 11.27
N LYS A 40 7.26 1.83 11.95
CA LYS A 40 8.46 1.81 12.81
C LYS A 40 9.77 1.85 12.01
N ASN A 41 9.83 1.18 10.87
CA ASN A 41 11.05 1.05 10.07
C ASN A 41 11.26 2.22 9.11
N GLY A 42 10.18 2.83 8.67
CA GLY A 42 10.19 3.76 7.56
C GLY A 42 10.47 3.09 6.22
N ARG A 43 10.60 3.96 5.21
CA ARG A 43 10.74 3.61 3.79
C ARG A 43 12.15 3.11 3.51
N TYR A 44 12.26 2.02 2.75
CA TYR A 44 13.55 1.43 2.37
C TYR A 44 13.98 1.82 0.95
N ILE A 45 13.10 1.69 -0.05
CA ILE A 45 13.34 2.19 -1.42
C ILE A 45 12.26 3.21 -1.75
N ILE A 46 12.69 4.30 -2.39
CA ILE A 46 11.82 5.32 -2.97
C ILE A 46 12.15 5.39 -4.47
N SER A 47 11.13 5.32 -5.32
CA SER A 47 11.27 5.47 -6.77
C SER A 47 10.18 6.39 -7.30
N GLU A 48 10.58 7.48 -7.95
CA GLU A 48 9.66 8.50 -8.45
C GLU A 48 9.78 8.68 -9.96
N GLY A 49 8.74 9.21 -10.58
CA GLY A 49 8.74 9.52 -12.00
C GLY A 49 7.67 10.51 -12.41
N LYS A 50 7.76 10.95 -13.66
CA LYS A 50 6.78 11.82 -14.30
C LYS A 50 5.82 10.98 -15.15
N ILE A 51 4.58 11.44 -15.26
CA ILE A 51 3.58 10.81 -16.11
C ILE A 51 2.88 11.88 -16.97
N GLY A 52 2.67 11.53 -18.24
CA GLY A 52 1.75 12.24 -19.13
C GLY A 52 0.54 11.35 -19.39
N ALA A 53 -0.64 11.94 -19.47
CA ALA A 53 -1.88 11.21 -19.69
C ALA A 53 -2.82 11.99 -20.59
N THR A 54 -3.76 11.27 -21.19
CA THR A 54 -4.75 11.84 -22.10
C THR A 54 -6.12 11.28 -21.73
N LEU A 55 -7.10 12.15 -21.51
CA LEU A 55 -8.47 11.78 -21.16
C LEU A 55 -9.43 12.20 -22.27
N GLU A 56 -10.21 11.25 -22.77
CA GLU A 56 -11.30 11.52 -23.71
C GLU A 56 -12.61 11.75 -22.97
N ILE A 57 -13.20 12.93 -23.16
CA ILE A 57 -14.52 13.28 -22.62
C ILE A 57 -15.53 13.47 -23.75
N LYS A 58 -16.73 12.90 -23.58
CA LYS A 58 -17.84 13.06 -24.52
C LYS A 58 -18.54 14.40 -24.27
N GLU A 59 -18.61 15.25 -25.29
CA GLU A 59 -19.35 16.51 -25.24
C GLU A 59 -20.76 16.35 -25.83
N LYS A 60 -21.70 17.21 -25.38
CA LYS A 60 -23.16 17.16 -25.69
C LYS A 60 -23.53 17.08 -27.18
N ARG A 61 -22.60 17.26 -28.12
CA ARG A 61 -22.81 17.25 -29.58
C ARG A 61 -21.99 16.17 -30.33
N LYS A 62 -21.73 15.01 -29.72
CA LYS A 62 -20.95 13.89 -30.29
C LYS A 62 -19.52 14.26 -30.72
N LYS A 63 -18.97 15.38 -30.24
CA LYS A 63 -17.55 15.69 -30.36
C LYS A 63 -16.85 15.15 -29.12
N THR A 64 -15.81 14.33 -29.33
CA THR A 64 -14.89 13.93 -28.26
C THR A 64 -13.93 15.09 -28.05
N LYS A 65 -13.80 15.57 -26.81
CA LYS A 65 -12.73 16.48 -26.43
C LYS A 65 -11.63 15.66 -25.75
N ILE A 66 -10.41 15.87 -26.22
CA ILE A 66 -9.20 15.30 -25.63
C ILE A 66 -8.67 16.31 -24.61
N LEU A 67 -8.41 15.86 -23.40
CA LEU A 67 -7.75 16.63 -22.34
C LEU A 67 -6.37 16.01 -22.11
N ASN A 68 -5.31 16.81 -22.26
CA ASN A 68 -4.00 16.38 -21.84
C ASN A 68 -3.84 16.61 -20.34
N GLY A 69 -3.07 15.74 -19.70
CA GLY A 69 -2.73 15.83 -18.30
C GLY A 69 -1.27 15.49 -18.06
N SER A 70 -0.75 16.01 -16.96
CA SER A 70 0.61 15.75 -16.51
C SER A 70 0.65 15.61 -15.00
N GLY A 71 1.64 14.89 -14.51
CA GLY A 71 1.82 14.68 -13.09
C GLY A 71 3.02 13.81 -12.77
N GLY A 72 2.92 13.12 -11.64
CA GLY A 72 3.98 12.25 -11.15
C GLY A 72 3.43 11.00 -10.49
N PHE A 73 4.35 10.07 -10.25
CA PHE A 73 4.10 8.89 -9.45
C PHE A 73 5.29 8.61 -8.53
N SER A 74 5.02 7.88 -7.45
CA SER A 74 6.02 7.41 -6.50
C SER A 74 5.72 5.98 -6.06
N TYR A 75 6.79 5.23 -5.79
CA TYR A 75 6.78 3.93 -5.15
C TYR A 75 7.60 4.00 -3.87
N ASP A 76 7.01 3.64 -2.75
CA ASP A 76 7.67 3.51 -1.46
C ASP A 76 7.64 2.03 -1.03
N LEU A 77 8.80 1.39 -0.90
CA LEU A 77 8.90 -0.02 -0.54
C LEU A 77 9.39 -0.19 0.88
N TYR A 78 8.78 -1.14 1.59
CA TYR A 78 9.05 -1.44 3.00
C TYR A 78 9.49 -2.88 3.17
N GLN A 79 10.41 -3.08 4.11
CA GLN A 79 10.98 -4.39 4.40
C GLN A 79 10.67 -4.85 5.82
N HIS A 80 10.76 -6.16 5.99
CA HIS A 80 10.63 -6.81 7.28
C HIS A 80 11.57 -6.19 8.34
N HIS A 81 11.06 -6.02 9.57
CA HIS A 81 11.79 -5.39 10.69
C HIS A 81 12.99 -6.20 11.14
N PHE A 82 14.07 -5.47 11.39
CA PHE A 82 15.16 -5.90 12.25
C PHE A 82 14.81 -5.65 13.72
N ASN A 83 14.41 -6.70 14.44
CA ASN A 83 14.28 -6.61 15.89
C ASN A 83 15.67 -6.78 16.51
N GLU A 84 16.33 -5.67 16.82
CA GLU A 84 17.70 -5.64 17.35
C GLU A 84 17.83 -6.35 18.70
N GLU A 85 16.89 -6.15 19.62
CA GLU A 85 16.88 -6.82 20.93
C GLU A 85 16.77 -8.34 20.78
N LYS A 86 15.85 -8.81 19.93
CA LYS A 86 15.70 -10.23 19.63
C LYS A 86 16.95 -10.77 18.92
N TYR A 87 17.51 -10.01 17.98
CA TYR A 87 18.72 -10.40 17.24
C TYR A 87 19.93 -10.56 18.17
N ASN A 88 20.11 -9.64 19.12
CA ASN A 88 21.20 -9.69 20.09
C ASN A 88 21.08 -10.88 21.05
N ALA A 89 19.86 -11.41 21.24
CA ALA A 89 19.61 -12.61 22.02
C ALA A 89 19.82 -13.94 21.25
N LEU A 90 20.03 -13.90 19.92
CA LEU A 90 20.25 -15.10 19.09
C LEU A 90 21.70 -15.60 19.18
N SER A 91 21.89 -16.91 18.98
CA SER A 91 23.24 -17.49 18.79
C SER A 91 23.88 -17.00 17.49
N GLN A 92 25.21 -17.14 17.34
CA GLN A 92 25.92 -16.71 16.12
C GLN A 92 25.40 -17.39 14.83
N ILE A 93 24.96 -18.65 14.91
CA ILE A 93 24.41 -19.38 13.74
C ILE A 93 23.04 -18.81 13.36
N GLU A 94 22.20 -18.53 14.36
CA GLU A 94 20.89 -17.91 14.17
C GLU A 94 21.01 -16.47 13.69
N GLN A 95 21.97 -15.70 14.18
CA GLN A 95 22.27 -14.36 13.69
C GLN A 95 22.70 -14.38 12.21
N ARG A 96 23.51 -15.37 11.78
CA ARG A 96 23.87 -15.53 10.36
C ARG A 96 22.66 -15.82 9.49
N ARG A 97 21.76 -16.71 9.92
CA ARG A 97 20.47 -16.96 9.23
C ARG A 97 19.60 -15.71 9.21
N TYR A 98 19.44 -15.07 10.35
CA TYR A 98 18.65 -13.85 10.50
C TYR A 98 19.17 -12.76 9.57
N ASN A 99 20.48 -12.53 9.48
CA ASN A 99 21.07 -11.54 8.59
C ASN A 99 20.82 -11.84 7.10
N PHE A 100 20.73 -13.10 6.72
CA PHE A 100 20.34 -13.50 5.36
C PHE A 100 18.85 -13.16 5.10
N ASP A 101 17.98 -13.33 6.08
CA ASP A 101 16.53 -13.08 5.96
C ASP A 101 16.12 -11.61 6.20
N LYS A 102 16.95 -10.85 6.93
CA LYS A 102 16.73 -9.46 7.39
C LYS A 102 16.60 -8.46 6.23
N TYR A 103 17.29 -8.70 5.12
CA TYR A 103 17.37 -7.75 4.01
C TYR A 103 16.57 -8.18 2.77
N THR A 104 15.90 -9.33 2.82
CA THR A 104 15.47 -10.06 1.61
C THR A 104 13.96 -10.18 1.45
N ASN A 105 13.15 -9.64 2.37
CA ASN A 105 11.70 -9.78 2.29
C ASN A 105 11.02 -8.41 2.15
N LEU A 106 10.45 -8.17 0.97
CA LEU A 106 9.46 -7.12 0.74
C LEU A 106 8.20 -7.48 1.54
N ILE A 107 7.68 -6.52 2.30
CA ILE A 107 6.43 -6.74 3.07
C ILE A 107 5.31 -5.80 2.64
N LYS A 108 5.67 -4.63 2.13
CA LYS A 108 4.71 -3.64 1.64
C LYS A 108 5.32 -2.82 0.51
N GLY A 109 4.52 -2.53 -0.51
CA GLY A 109 4.79 -1.51 -1.52
C GLY A 109 3.65 -0.53 -1.54
N GLU A 110 3.94 0.75 -1.42
CA GLU A 110 2.98 1.83 -1.58
C GLU A 110 3.21 2.50 -2.93
N PHE A 111 2.13 2.72 -3.67
CA PHE A 111 2.12 3.45 -4.92
C PHE A 111 1.22 4.67 -4.78
N HIS A 112 1.69 5.78 -5.29
CA HIS A 112 0.87 6.97 -5.46
C HIS A 112 1.09 7.55 -6.85
N GLN A 113 0.01 7.95 -7.50
CA GLN A 113 0.01 8.71 -8.74
C GLN A 113 -0.99 9.84 -8.65
N GLY A 114 -0.58 11.02 -9.10
CA GLY A 114 -1.44 12.18 -9.25
C GLY A 114 -1.28 12.77 -10.65
N ILE A 115 -2.40 12.99 -11.34
CA ILE A 115 -2.44 13.65 -12.65
C ILE A 115 -3.36 14.87 -12.57
N HIS A 116 -2.88 15.99 -13.09
CA HIS A 116 -3.68 17.19 -13.35
C HIS A 116 -3.92 17.34 -14.85
N TYR A 117 -5.18 17.46 -15.24
CA TYR A 117 -5.62 17.64 -16.62
C TYR A 117 -6.04 19.08 -16.91
N GLU A 118 -5.94 19.46 -18.18
CA GLU A 118 -6.51 20.71 -18.69
C GLU A 118 -8.00 20.80 -18.29
N ASN A 119 -8.43 21.95 -17.75
CA ASN A 119 -9.74 22.23 -17.10
C ASN A 119 -9.86 21.91 -15.59
N ALA A 120 -8.75 21.76 -14.86
CA ALA A 120 -8.76 21.53 -13.41
C ALA A 120 -9.47 20.23 -13.00
N TYR A 121 -9.43 19.23 -13.89
CA TYR A 121 -9.76 17.86 -13.55
C TYR A 121 -8.51 17.18 -12.99
N THR A 122 -8.64 16.45 -11.88
CA THR A 122 -7.52 15.73 -11.27
C THR A 122 -7.89 14.28 -11.00
N GLU A 123 -6.91 13.40 -11.16
CA GLU A 123 -7.02 11.99 -10.82
C GLU A 123 -5.88 11.62 -9.88
N ASN A 124 -6.22 11.06 -8.71
CA ASN A 124 -5.25 10.52 -7.78
C ASN A 124 -5.55 9.04 -7.56
N ILE A 125 -4.53 8.20 -7.67
CA ILE A 125 -4.60 6.76 -7.42
C ILE A 125 -3.57 6.41 -6.36
N TYR A 126 -4.02 5.74 -5.31
CA TYR A 126 -3.22 5.21 -4.23
C TYR A 126 -3.34 3.70 -4.21
N GLY A 127 -2.23 2.99 -4.04
CA GLY A 127 -2.18 1.55 -3.92
C GLY A 127 -1.31 1.12 -2.75
N GLU A 128 -1.80 0.21 -1.93
CA GLU A 128 -1.03 -0.47 -0.88
C GLU A 128 -0.98 -1.96 -1.20
N PHE A 129 0.20 -2.48 -1.50
CA PHE A 129 0.45 -3.87 -1.89
C PHE A 129 1.14 -4.59 -0.74
N TYR A 130 0.55 -5.68 -0.27
CA TYR A 130 1.04 -6.43 0.89
C TYR A 130 1.60 -7.77 0.47
N TYR A 131 2.79 -8.09 0.99
CA TYR A 131 3.59 -9.22 0.54
C TYR A 131 3.95 -10.17 1.67
N PHE A 132 3.95 -11.46 1.33
CA PHE A 132 4.73 -12.46 2.05
C PHE A 132 5.97 -12.77 1.24
N LYS A 133 7.11 -12.24 1.70
CA LYS A 133 8.42 -12.28 1.00
C LYS A 133 8.40 -11.49 -0.31
N THR A 134 7.85 -12.06 -1.37
CA THR A 134 7.66 -11.43 -2.68
C THR A 134 6.32 -11.83 -3.32
N SER A 135 5.52 -12.64 -2.62
CA SER A 135 4.20 -13.05 -3.08
C SER A 135 3.16 -12.05 -2.57
N LEU A 136 2.53 -11.35 -3.51
CA LEU A 136 1.40 -10.47 -3.21
C LEU A 136 0.25 -11.31 -2.64
N PHE A 137 -0.31 -10.92 -1.49
CA PHE A 137 -1.46 -11.61 -0.91
C PHE A 137 -2.67 -10.71 -0.70
N TYR A 138 -2.46 -9.38 -0.64
CA TYR A 138 -3.52 -8.42 -0.42
C TYR A 138 -3.18 -7.06 -1.05
N VAL A 139 -4.19 -6.34 -1.52
CA VAL A 139 -4.04 -4.99 -2.08
C VAL A 139 -5.18 -4.10 -1.60
N LYS A 140 -4.85 -2.86 -1.24
CA LYS A 140 -5.82 -1.77 -1.11
C LYS A 140 -5.61 -0.76 -2.22
N ILE A 141 -6.69 -0.25 -2.79
CA ILE A 141 -6.63 0.74 -3.86
C ILE A 141 -7.63 1.83 -3.53
N ARG A 142 -7.24 3.09 -3.69
CA ARG A 142 -8.14 4.23 -3.59
C ARG A 142 -7.94 5.12 -4.81
N ILE A 143 -9.01 5.40 -5.52
CA ILE A 143 -9.04 6.26 -6.69
C ILE A 143 -9.91 7.46 -6.34
N ILE A 144 -9.43 8.67 -6.61
CA ILE A 144 -10.18 9.91 -6.41
C ILE A 144 -10.11 10.71 -7.70
N LYS A 145 -11.26 11.09 -8.21
CA LYS A 145 -11.38 12.04 -9.32
C LYS A 145 -12.12 13.27 -8.85
N SER A 146 -11.53 14.42 -9.14
CA SER A 146 -12.07 15.72 -8.80
C SER A 146 -12.24 16.54 -10.07
N GLU A 147 -13.34 17.26 -10.16
CA GLU A 147 -13.59 18.21 -11.24
C GLU A 147 -14.03 19.54 -10.64
N LYS A 148 -13.58 20.64 -11.23
CA LYS A 148 -13.93 21.97 -10.74
C LYS A 148 -15.44 22.15 -10.60
N ASN A 149 -15.87 22.63 -9.43
CA ASN A 149 -17.27 22.87 -9.07
C ASN A 149 -18.15 21.60 -9.07
N LYS A 150 -17.56 20.41 -8.97
CA LYS A 150 -18.28 19.15 -8.74
C LYS A 150 -17.77 18.48 -7.48
N GLU A 151 -18.58 17.61 -6.91
CA GLU A 151 -18.16 16.75 -5.81
C GLU A 151 -17.14 15.72 -6.30
N ASP A 152 -16.21 15.37 -5.41
CA ASP A 152 -15.23 14.32 -5.65
C ASP A 152 -15.92 12.96 -5.78
N ILE A 153 -15.48 12.17 -6.74
CA ILE A 153 -15.92 10.78 -6.88
C ILE A 153 -14.75 9.89 -6.48
N SER A 154 -14.99 8.97 -5.55
CA SER A 154 -13.98 8.03 -5.08
C SER A 154 -14.44 6.59 -5.15
N GLU A 155 -13.55 5.71 -5.60
CA GLU A 155 -13.71 4.25 -5.51
C GLU A 155 -12.60 3.69 -4.63
N THR A 156 -12.93 2.75 -3.76
CA THR A 156 -11.96 2.07 -2.88
C THR A 156 -12.14 0.56 -3.00
N PHE A 157 -11.03 -0.15 -3.11
CA PHE A 157 -10.98 -1.60 -3.22
C PHE A 157 -10.05 -2.15 -2.15
N SER A 158 -10.45 -3.28 -1.58
CA SER A 158 -9.72 -4.03 -0.57
C SER A 158 -9.82 -5.49 -0.94
N LEU A 159 -8.77 -6.03 -1.56
CA LEU A 159 -8.83 -7.29 -2.29
C LEU A 159 -7.72 -8.23 -1.84
N SER A 160 -8.09 -9.46 -1.50
CA SER A 160 -7.16 -10.58 -1.41
C SER A 160 -6.78 -11.11 -2.79
N LEU A 161 -5.71 -11.89 -2.86
CA LEU A 161 -5.29 -12.54 -4.12
C LEU A 161 -6.41 -13.43 -4.71
N ALA A 162 -7.14 -14.16 -3.85
CA ALA A 162 -8.25 -15.00 -4.29
C ALA A 162 -9.38 -14.19 -4.95
N GLU A 163 -9.68 -13.00 -4.43
CA GLU A 163 -10.68 -12.09 -5.00
C GLU A 163 -10.21 -11.45 -6.31
N LEU A 164 -8.90 -11.19 -6.47
CA LEU A 164 -8.32 -10.74 -7.74
C LEU A 164 -8.33 -11.83 -8.81
N ASP A 165 -8.18 -13.09 -8.41
CA ASP A 165 -8.14 -14.23 -9.31
C ASP A 165 -9.53 -14.73 -9.73
N ASP A 166 -10.59 -14.31 -9.02
CA ASP A 166 -11.97 -14.61 -9.39
C ASP A 166 -12.24 -14.17 -10.86
N PRO A 167 -12.81 -15.05 -11.70
CA PRO A 167 -13.18 -14.69 -13.07
C PRO A 167 -14.26 -13.61 -13.16
N LYS A 168 -14.98 -13.32 -12.07
CA LYS A 168 -15.93 -12.20 -12.02
C LYS A 168 -15.20 -10.88 -12.14
N GLU A 169 -15.70 -10.03 -13.04
CA GLU A 169 -15.14 -8.70 -13.26
C GLU A 169 -15.34 -7.81 -12.03
N ILE A 170 -14.24 -7.29 -11.49
CA ILE A 170 -14.25 -6.24 -10.47
C ILE A 170 -14.67 -4.94 -11.17
N LYS A 171 -15.89 -4.49 -10.90
CA LYS A 171 -16.44 -3.28 -11.50
C LYS A 171 -15.75 -2.04 -10.93
N SER A 172 -15.09 -1.30 -11.80
CA SER A 172 -14.62 0.06 -11.53
C SER A 172 -14.98 0.94 -12.71
N SER A 173 -15.41 2.16 -12.43
CA SER A 173 -15.72 3.16 -13.46
C SER A 173 -14.46 3.86 -13.99
N PHE A 174 -13.30 3.57 -13.40
CA PHE A 174 -12.07 4.33 -13.58
C PHE A 174 -10.95 3.53 -14.23
N ILE A 175 -10.74 2.29 -13.78
CA ILE A 175 -9.63 1.45 -14.26
C ILE A 175 -10.08 0.00 -14.40
N ASN A 176 -9.36 -0.78 -15.20
CA ASN A 176 -9.42 -2.23 -15.06
C ASN A 176 -8.59 -2.63 -13.84
N VAL A 177 -9.25 -2.88 -12.70
CA VAL A 177 -8.60 -3.12 -11.40
C VAL A 177 -7.59 -4.25 -11.46
N LYS A 178 -7.97 -5.41 -12.03
CA LYS A 178 -7.09 -6.59 -12.10
C LYS A 178 -5.84 -6.32 -12.94
N SER A 179 -6.02 -5.74 -14.12
CA SER A 179 -4.89 -5.40 -14.99
C SER A 179 -3.95 -4.40 -14.33
N TRP A 180 -4.51 -3.38 -13.69
CA TRP A 180 -3.74 -2.35 -13.01
C TRP A 180 -2.93 -2.90 -11.83
N VAL A 181 -3.54 -3.75 -11.00
CA VAL A 181 -2.84 -4.42 -9.88
C VAL A 181 -1.68 -5.26 -10.40
N ASN A 182 -1.89 -6.04 -11.45
CA ASN A 182 -0.83 -6.87 -12.03
C ASN A 182 0.33 -6.03 -12.59
N GLU A 183 0.04 -4.95 -13.32
CA GLU A 183 1.05 -4.04 -13.84
C GLU A 183 1.89 -3.43 -12.70
N LYS A 184 1.23 -2.84 -11.69
CA LYS A 184 1.91 -2.16 -10.58
C LYS A 184 2.67 -3.13 -9.69
N ASN A 185 2.13 -4.32 -9.45
CA ASN A 185 2.84 -5.37 -8.73
C ASN A 185 4.13 -5.78 -9.46
N ASN A 186 4.09 -5.95 -10.78
CA ASN A 186 5.28 -6.27 -11.58
C ASN A 186 6.34 -5.14 -11.51
N GLU A 187 5.90 -3.88 -11.52
CA GLU A 187 6.79 -2.73 -11.36
C GLU A 187 7.43 -2.69 -9.96
N ILE A 188 6.65 -2.91 -8.90
CA ILE A 188 7.14 -3.01 -7.52
C ILE A 188 8.21 -4.09 -7.40
N LEU A 189 7.93 -5.30 -7.91
CA LEU A 189 8.88 -6.42 -7.85
C LEU A 189 10.14 -6.12 -8.68
N LYS A 190 10.02 -5.43 -9.80
CA LYS A 190 11.17 -4.99 -10.61
C LYS A 190 12.03 -3.97 -9.89
N ILE A 191 11.43 -3.01 -9.18
CA ILE A 191 12.16 -2.04 -8.33
C ILE A 191 12.86 -2.78 -7.21
N TYR A 192 12.16 -3.70 -6.54
CA TYR A 192 12.69 -4.48 -5.43
C TYR A 192 13.88 -5.37 -5.83
N ASN A 193 13.80 -6.06 -6.97
CA ASN A 193 14.82 -7.00 -7.44
C ASN A 193 16.05 -6.32 -8.07
N ARG A 194 16.06 -4.99 -8.21
CA ARG A 194 17.22 -4.22 -8.69
C ARG A 194 18.20 -3.82 -7.58
N LYS A 195 17.95 -4.25 -6.35
CA LYS A 195 18.85 -4.10 -5.20
C LYS A 195 20.22 -4.72 -5.42
#